data_AF-A0A5D2N095-F1
#
_entry.id   AF-A0A5D2N095-F1
#
_cell.length_a   1.000
_cell.length_b   1.000
_cell.length_c   1.000
_cell.angle_alpha   90.00
_cell.angle_beta   90.00
_cell.angle_gamma   90.00
#
_symmetry.space_group_name_H-M   'P 1'
#
loop_
_entity.id
_entity.type
_entity.pdbx_description
1 polymer ?
#
loop_
_entity_poly.entity_id
_entity_poly.type
_entity_poly.pdbx_seq_one_letter_code
_entity_poly.pdbx_strand_id
1 'polypeptide(L)'
;MEEMRFNQSTQTCYYGCRKCCLFPGMKSTCIPVVLFLLMLPNADAYDPLDPTGNITIKWDIVSWTADGYVAAVTMSNFQMYRSIMNPGWTLGWQWAKKEVIWSMVGAQTTEQGDCSKFKGNVPHCSKKNPIVVDLLPGVPYNQQFSNCFKAGVMSAWGQDPTGSVTAFQVSVGLAGTSNKTVKFPKNFNLLGPGLGYTCGPAKVVPSTVYLTPDRRRKTQALMTWNVACTYSQYLASRNPSCCVSFSYFYNETITPCPACACGCQNKNNCVMSDSKQAHRKGINTPRKDNAPLLQCTHHMCPIRVHWHVKLNYKDYCRVKIAITNFNYRMNYTQ
;
A
#
# COMPACT_ATOMS: atom_id res chain seq x y z
N MET A 1 42.11 5.99 -10.06
CA MET A 1 42.65 5.37 -8.84
C MET A 1 42.31 6.33 -7.71
N GLU A 2 41.21 6.06 -7.01
CA GLU A 2 40.80 6.79 -5.81
C GLU A 2 39.97 5.80 -4.99
N GLU A 3 40.56 5.29 -3.90
CA GLU A 3 39.94 4.33 -2.98
C GLU A 3 38.97 5.07 -2.06
N MET A 4 37.68 4.77 -2.14
CA MET A 4 36.76 5.01 -1.03
C MET A 4 36.69 3.75 -0.18
N ARG A 5 37.46 3.74 0.93
CA ARG A 5 37.31 2.75 2.00
C ARG A 5 36.04 3.04 2.78
N PHE A 6 35.07 2.13 2.76
CA PHE A 6 34.04 2.03 3.80
C PHE A 6 34.34 0.84 4.70
N ASN A 7 34.53 1.15 5.99
CA ASN A 7 34.87 0.24 7.06
C ASN A 7 33.68 -0.70 7.33
N GLN A 8 33.86 -2.01 7.15
CA GLN A 8 32.87 -3.03 7.54
C GLN A 8 32.92 -3.22 9.06
N SER A 9 31.94 -2.67 9.78
CA SER A 9 31.62 -3.17 11.13
C SER A 9 30.59 -4.29 11.02
N THR A 10 31.07 -5.50 11.23
CA THR A 10 30.27 -6.71 11.47
C THR A 10 29.43 -6.52 12.73
N GLN A 11 28.09 -6.49 12.60
CA GLN A 11 27.19 -6.55 13.75
C GLN A 11 26.45 -7.90 13.74
N THR A 12 27.02 -8.86 14.48
CA THR A 12 26.41 -10.14 14.84
C THR A 12 25.20 -9.91 15.75
N CYS A 13 24.04 -10.43 15.36
CA CYS A 13 22.86 -10.52 16.23
C CYS A 13 23.09 -11.59 17.31
N TYR A 14 23.48 -11.17 18.51
CA TYR A 14 23.35 -11.98 19.73
C TYR A 14 22.17 -11.48 20.55
N TYR A 15 21.11 -12.28 20.64
CA TYR A 15 20.10 -12.14 21.69
C TYR A 15 20.63 -12.78 22.97
N GLY A 16 21.24 -11.96 23.82
CA GLY A 16 21.66 -12.34 25.18
C GLY A 16 20.73 -11.72 26.22
N CYS A 17 19.86 -12.53 26.80
CA CYS A 17 19.05 -12.19 27.97
C CYS A 17 20.00 -11.87 29.15
N ARG A 18 20.05 -10.63 29.63
CA ARG A 18 20.77 -10.26 30.87
C ARG A 18 19.81 -9.75 31.93
N LYS A 19 19.78 -10.48 33.04
CA LYS A 19 19.16 -10.15 34.32
C LYS A 19 19.57 -8.74 34.77
N CYS A 20 18.60 -7.93 35.17
CA CYS A 20 18.82 -6.69 35.90
C CYS A 20 19.30 -7.00 37.32
N CYS A 21 20.56 -6.69 37.63
CA CYS A 21 20.99 -6.51 39.02
C CYS A 21 20.75 -5.04 39.38
N LEU A 22 19.88 -4.79 40.36
CA LEU A 22 19.75 -3.49 41.02
C LEU A 22 21.04 -3.18 41.79
N PHE A 23 21.63 -2.01 41.55
CA PHE A 23 22.52 -1.35 42.50
C PHE A 23 22.05 0.10 42.72
N PRO A 24 21.93 0.58 43.96
CA PRO A 24 21.39 1.89 44.28
C PRO A 24 22.49 2.95 44.20
N GLY A 25 22.32 3.92 43.30
CA GLY A 25 23.25 5.04 43.10
C GLY A 25 22.61 6.13 42.25
N MET A 26 21.43 6.57 42.68
CA MET A 26 20.54 7.48 41.96
C MET A 26 20.94 8.92 42.26
N LYS A 27 21.33 9.70 41.23
CA LYS A 27 21.01 11.14 41.07
C LYS A 27 21.66 11.88 39.88
N SER A 28 22.62 11.31 39.15
CA SER A 28 23.33 12.06 38.07
C SER A 28 23.22 11.49 36.64
N THR A 29 22.47 10.40 36.44
CA THR A 29 22.38 9.70 35.14
C THR A 29 21.07 9.89 34.38
N CYS A 30 20.07 10.57 34.95
CA CYS A 30 18.77 10.75 34.29
C CYS A 30 18.80 11.80 33.17
N ILE A 31 19.66 12.81 33.26
CA ILE A 31 19.75 13.92 32.28
C ILE A 31 20.23 13.44 30.89
N PRO A 32 21.31 12.63 30.76
CA PRO A 32 21.74 12.17 29.44
C PRO A 32 20.75 11.17 28.81
N VAL A 33 20.01 10.38 29.61
CA VAL A 33 18.99 9.44 29.11
C VAL A 33 17.78 10.17 28.53
N VAL A 34 17.34 11.26 29.18
CA VAL A 34 16.24 12.10 28.66
C VAL A 34 16.67 12.84 27.39
N LEU A 35 17.92 13.34 27.31
CA LEU A 35 18.44 13.94 26.09
C LEU A 35 18.55 12.92 24.94
N PHE A 36 18.96 11.68 25.23
CA PHE A 36 19.03 10.61 24.22
C PHE A 36 17.65 10.18 23.71
N LEU A 37 16.62 10.21 24.56
CA LEU A 37 15.23 9.94 24.19
C LEU A 37 14.61 11.08 23.36
N LEU A 38 15.05 12.33 23.55
CA LEU A 38 14.63 13.48 22.75
C LEU A 38 15.33 13.56 21.38
N MET A 39 16.47 12.88 21.22
CA MET A 39 17.25 12.80 19.99
C MET A 39 16.91 11.56 19.15
N LEU A 40 15.93 10.76 19.56
CA LEU A 40 15.33 9.75 18.69
C LEU A 40 14.53 10.49 17.62
N PRO A 41 14.91 10.43 16.34
CA PRO A 41 14.03 10.92 15.29
C PRO A 41 12.72 10.14 15.42
N ASN A 42 11.59 10.84 15.40
CA ASN A 42 10.30 10.21 15.16
C ASN A 42 10.49 9.35 13.91
N ALA A 43 10.45 8.02 14.06
CA ALA A 43 10.59 7.08 12.97
C ALA A 43 9.31 7.13 12.16
N ASP A 44 9.21 8.19 11.39
CA ASP A 44 8.12 8.45 10.49
C ASP A 44 8.36 7.49 9.32
N ALA A 45 7.50 6.48 9.23
CA ALA A 45 7.73 5.29 8.41
C ALA A 45 7.44 5.62 6.93
N TYR A 46 8.34 6.37 6.31
CA TYR A 46 8.29 6.75 4.91
C TYR A 46 9.00 5.72 4.04
N ASP A 47 8.60 5.64 2.77
CA ASP A 47 9.31 4.84 1.77
C ASP A 47 10.60 5.57 1.36
N PRO A 48 11.80 5.02 1.62
CA PRO A 48 13.07 5.68 1.25
C PRO A 48 13.20 5.97 -0.25
N LEU A 49 12.46 5.22 -1.08
CA LEU A 49 12.42 5.40 -2.53
C LEU A 49 11.47 6.51 -2.97
N ASP A 50 10.52 6.90 -2.12
CA ASP A 50 9.52 7.94 -2.41
C ASP A 50 9.06 8.62 -1.12
N PRO A 51 9.89 9.53 -0.55
CA PRO A 51 9.66 10.11 0.76
C PRO A 51 8.39 10.97 0.83
N THR A 52 7.96 11.53 -0.31
CA THR A 52 6.77 12.37 -0.43
C THR A 52 5.56 11.64 -1.01
N GLY A 53 5.76 10.41 -1.49
CA GLY A 53 4.72 9.58 -2.07
C GLY A 53 3.66 9.18 -1.06
N ASN A 54 2.41 9.44 -1.38
CA ASN A 54 1.27 9.02 -0.57
C ASN A 54 0.07 8.64 -1.44
N ILE A 55 -0.89 7.97 -0.82
CA ILE A 55 -2.21 7.76 -1.39
C ILE A 55 -3.16 8.66 -0.62
N THR A 56 -3.81 9.58 -1.33
CA THR A 56 -4.79 10.47 -0.72
C THR A 56 -6.19 9.96 -1.01
N ILE A 57 -6.98 9.80 0.05
CA ILE A 57 -8.41 9.51 0.00
C ILE A 57 -9.15 10.80 0.25
N LYS A 58 -9.79 11.32 -0.78
CA LYS A 58 -10.62 12.51 -0.74
C LYS A 58 -12.08 12.11 -0.63
N TRP A 59 -12.80 12.70 0.32
CA TRP A 59 -14.21 12.44 0.57
C TRP A 59 -14.99 13.72 0.38
N ASP A 60 -15.81 13.76 -0.67
CA ASP A 60 -16.58 14.92 -1.08
C ASP A 60 -18.07 14.67 -0.84
N ILE A 61 -18.69 15.39 0.10
CA ILE A 61 -20.14 15.37 0.27
C ILE A 61 -20.80 16.15 -0.86
N VAL A 62 -21.59 15.47 -1.69
CA VAL A 62 -22.23 16.06 -2.87
C VAL A 62 -23.66 16.51 -2.61
N SER A 63 -24.38 15.81 -1.72
CA SER A 63 -25.76 16.15 -1.36
C SER A 63 -26.14 15.60 0.02
N TRP A 64 -27.13 16.23 0.65
CA TRP A 64 -27.77 15.74 1.86
C TRP A 64 -28.92 14.80 1.53
N THR A 65 -29.14 13.79 2.37
CA THR A 65 -30.34 12.94 2.33
C THR A 65 -31.20 13.22 3.57
N ALA A 66 -32.34 12.54 3.70
CA ALA A 66 -33.23 12.72 4.86
C ALA A 66 -32.56 12.35 6.19
N ASP A 67 -31.64 11.38 6.19
CA ASP A 67 -31.02 10.80 7.38
C ASP A 67 -29.47 10.83 7.35
N GLY A 68 -28.87 11.37 6.29
CA GLY A 68 -27.42 11.42 6.12
C GLY A 68 -27.00 12.19 4.87
N TYR A 69 -26.13 11.60 4.05
CA TYR A 69 -25.56 12.27 2.88
C TYR A 69 -25.12 11.30 1.78
N VAL A 70 -24.96 11.83 0.57
CA VAL A 70 -24.26 11.16 -0.52
C VAL A 70 -22.87 11.76 -0.66
N ALA A 71 -21.85 10.91 -0.76
CA ALA A 71 -20.48 11.32 -0.95
C ALA A 71 -19.80 10.61 -2.12
N ALA A 72 -18.94 11.35 -2.83
CA ALA A 72 -18.00 10.82 -3.78
C ALA A 72 -16.65 10.64 -3.08
N VAL A 73 -16.14 9.41 -3.08
CA VAL A 73 -14.84 9.05 -2.51
C VAL A 73 -13.87 8.83 -3.65
N THR A 74 -12.80 9.62 -3.69
CA THR A 74 -11.75 9.52 -4.70
C THR A 74 -10.45 9.13 -4.04
N MET A 75 -9.81 8.09 -4.53
CA MET A 75 -8.46 7.68 -4.12
C MET A 75 -7.49 8.04 -5.24
N SER A 76 -6.44 8.76 -4.89
CA SER A 76 -5.39 9.19 -5.81
C SER A 76 -4.04 8.69 -5.30
N ASN A 77 -3.36 7.90 -6.11
CA ASN A 77 -2.01 7.44 -5.83
C ASN A 77 -0.99 8.45 -6.35
N PHE A 78 -0.36 9.21 -5.45
CA PHE A 78 0.70 10.17 -5.77
C PHE A 78 2.10 9.59 -5.66
N GLN A 79 2.23 8.26 -5.54
CA GLN A 79 3.52 7.60 -5.54
C GLN A 79 4.12 7.55 -6.95
N MET A 80 5.43 7.74 -7.09
CA MET A 80 6.09 7.80 -8.39
C MET A 80 6.27 6.42 -9.02
N TYR A 81 6.59 5.40 -8.21
CA TYR A 81 7.02 4.09 -8.71
C TYR A 81 6.20 2.91 -8.17
N ARG A 82 5.29 3.14 -7.23
CA ARG A 82 4.53 2.07 -6.55
C ARG A 82 3.08 2.01 -7.02
N SER A 83 2.78 1.00 -7.82
CA SER A 83 1.42 0.69 -8.26
C SER A 83 0.78 -0.33 -7.31
N ILE A 84 -0.51 -0.20 -7.04
CA ILE A 84 -1.33 -1.24 -6.41
C ILE A 84 -1.75 -2.20 -7.52
N MET A 85 -1.16 -3.39 -7.51
CA MET A 85 -1.49 -4.47 -8.45
C MET A 85 -2.59 -5.38 -7.87
N ASN A 86 -3.05 -6.36 -8.66
CA ASN A 86 -3.99 -7.39 -8.21
C ASN A 86 -3.51 -8.05 -6.89
N PRO A 87 -4.39 -8.38 -5.94
CA PRO A 87 -5.85 -8.40 -6.00
C PRO A 87 -6.50 -7.03 -5.84
N GLY A 88 -5.72 -5.96 -5.83
CA GLY A 88 -6.18 -4.58 -5.78
C GLY A 88 -6.19 -4.00 -4.38
N TRP A 89 -6.65 -2.76 -4.27
CA TRP A 89 -6.80 -2.09 -2.99
C TRP A 89 -8.02 -2.61 -2.23
N THR A 90 -7.94 -2.57 -0.91
CA THR A 90 -9.05 -2.79 0.00
C THR A 90 -9.06 -1.66 1.01
N LEU A 91 -10.17 -0.92 1.08
CA LEU A 91 -10.32 0.25 1.93
C LEU A 91 -11.27 -0.07 3.08
N GLY A 92 -10.79 0.08 4.30
CA GLY A 92 -11.59 0.01 5.52
C GLY A 92 -11.60 1.33 6.26
N TRP A 93 -12.66 1.60 7.00
CA TRP A 93 -12.73 2.69 7.96
C TRP A 93 -13.68 2.32 9.09
N GLN A 94 -13.73 3.15 10.13
CA GLN A 94 -14.66 3.00 11.24
C GLN A 94 -15.59 4.21 11.36
N TRP A 95 -16.89 3.95 11.40
CA TRP A 95 -17.89 4.96 11.63
C TRP A 95 -17.77 5.59 13.02
N ALA A 96 -17.97 6.91 13.11
CA ALA A 96 -17.82 7.66 14.35
C ALA A 96 -18.98 7.42 15.32
N LYS A 97 -20.20 7.20 14.80
CA LYS A 97 -21.43 6.94 15.54
C LYS A 97 -21.99 5.57 15.15
N LYS A 98 -23.21 5.55 14.58
CA LYS A 98 -23.97 4.36 14.16
C LYS A 98 -24.41 4.49 12.71
N GLU A 99 -23.56 5.12 11.90
CA GLU A 99 -23.76 5.30 10.47
C GLU A 99 -23.87 3.94 9.76
N VAL A 100 -24.64 3.92 8.67
CA VAL A 100 -24.83 2.76 7.81
C VAL A 100 -24.66 3.16 6.36
N ILE A 101 -24.39 2.19 5.49
CA ILE A 101 -24.28 2.42 4.04
C ILE A 101 -25.60 1.99 3.41
N TRP A 102 -26.36 2.95 2.88
CA TRP A 102 -27.60 2.67 2.16
C TRP A 102 -27.34 2.04 0.79
N SER A 103 -26.40 2.61 0.03
CA SER A 103 -26.04 2.13 -1.30
C SER A 103 -24.62 2.56 -1.68
N MET A 104 -24.04 1.84 -2.63
CA MET A 104 -22.73 2.13 -3.23
C MET A 104 -22.77 1.94 -4.74
N VAL A 105 -21.99 2.76 -5.44
CA VAL A 105 -21.81 2.73 -6.90
C VAL A 105 -20.32 2.85 -7.19
N GLY A 106 -19.77 2.01 -8.08
CA GLY A 106 -18.33 1.97 -8.38
C GLY A 106 -17.47 1.15 -7.42
N ALA A 107 -18.00 0.74 -6.27
CA ALA A 107 -17.33 -0.17 -5.34
C ALA A 107 -18.37 -0.96 -4.54
N GLN A 108 -17.93 -2.03 -3.86
CA GLN A 108 -18.81 -2.91 -3.09
C GLN A 108 -18.21 -3.26 -1.74
N THR A 109 -19.06 -3.38 -0.71
CA THR A 109 -18.61 -3.92 0.59
C THR A 109 -18.44 -5.43 0.53
N THR A 110 -17.37 -5.94 1.15
CA THR A 110 -17.10 -7.38 1.25
C THR A 110 -18.13 -8.12 2.12
N GLU A 111 -18.66 -7.46 3.14
CA GLU A 111 -19.64 -8.02 4.06
C GLU A 111 -20.73 -6.99 4.40
N GLN A 112 -21.97 -7.45 4.49
CA GLN A 112 -23.12 -6.61 4.85
C GLN A 112 -23.26 -6.40 6.39
N GLY A 113 -22.89 -7.40 7.19
CA GLY A 113 -23.04 -7.39 8.65
C GLY A 113 -24.49 -7.58 9.12
N ASP A 114 -24.72 -7.46 10.43
CA ASP A 114 -26.06 -7.62 11.03
C ASP A 114 -26.92 -6.37 10.83
N CYS A 115 -27.83 -6.44 9.86
CA CYS A 115 -28.78 -5.39 9.51
C CYS A 115 -30.18 -5.61 10.12
N SER A 116 -30.35 -6.54 11.05
CA SER A 116 -31.66 -6.96 11.61
C SER A 116 -32.50 -5.83 12.23
N LYS A 117 -31.85 -4.72 12.60
CA LYS A 117 -32.52 -3.51 13.12
C LYS A 117 -33.42 -2.81 12.09
N PHE A 118 -33.19 -3.04 10.80
CA PHE A 118 -33.92 -2.39 9.71
C PHE A 118 -35.02 -3.32 9.16
N LYS A 119 -36.28 -3.11 9.59
CA LYS A 119 -37.43 -3.99 9.28
C LYS A 119 -38.14 -3.69 7.95
N GLY A 120 -37.47 -3.09 6.98
CA GLY A 120 -38.08 -2.73 5.70
C GLY A 120 -37.04 -2.48 4.63
N ASN A 121 -36.52 -1.25 4.59
CA ASN A 121 -35.40 -0.94 3.71
C ASN A 121 -34.10 -1.38 4.39
N VAL A 122 -33.50 -2.46 3.91
CA VAL A 122 -32.26 -3.01 4.47
C VAL A 122 -31.07 -2.30 3.83
N PRO A 123 -30.17 -1.68 4.61
CA PRO A 123 -28.99 -1.01 4.06
C PRO A 123 -28.03 -2.01 3.41
N HIS A 124 -27.25 -1.53 2.43
CA HIS A 124 -26.18 -2.30 1.80
C HIS A 124 -25.16 -2.84 2.80
N CYS A 125 -24.83 -2.08 3.85
CA CYS A 125 -23.96 -2.52 4.93
C CYS A 125 -24.28 -1.81 6.25
N SER A 126 -24.45 -2.57 7.34
CA SER A 126 -24.66 -2.05 8.71
C SER A 126 -23.45 -2.24 9.62
N LYS A 127 -22.32 -2.70 9.09
CA LYS A 127 -21.11 -2.90 9.87
C LYS A 127 -20.53 -1.56 10.31
N LYS A 128 -20.07 -1.47 11.57
CA LYS A 128 -19.40 -0.25 12.08
C LYS A 128 -18.05 -0.01 11.41
N ASN A 129 -17.40 -1.07 10.98
CA ASN A 129 -16.11 -1.09 10.28
C ASN A 129 -16.25 -1.74 8.90
N PRO A 130 -16.89 -1.06 7.93
CA PRO A 130 -17.03 -1.61 6.59
C PRO A 130 -15.66 -1.78 5.91
N ILE A 131 -15.58 -2.80 5.06
CA ILE A 131 -14.43 -3.07 4.19
C ILE A 131 -14.93 -3.07 2.76
N VAL A 132 -14.36 -2.18 1.95
CA VAL A 132 -14.76 -1.89 0.56
C VAL A 132 -13.68 -2.31 -0.40
N VAL A 133 -14.11 -2.90 -1.51
CA VAL A 133 -13.29 -3.31 -2.64
C VAL A 133 -13.87 -2.72 -3.93
N ASP A 134 -13.00 -2.47 -4.90
CA ASP A 134 -13.43 -2.07 -6.24
C ASP A 134 -14.19 -3.21 -6.93
N LEU A 135 -15.02 -2.84 -7.89
CA LEU A 135 -15.74 -3.79 -8.72
C LEU A 135 -14.84 -4.34 -9.84
N LEU A 136 -15.20 -5.52 -10.37
CA LEU A 136 -14.49 -6.13 -11.49
C LEU A 136 -14.90 -5.48 -12.83
N PRO A 137 -14.06 -5.57 -13.89
CA PRO A 137 -14.46 -5.16 -15.23
C PRO A 137 -15.74 -5.88 -15.69
N GLY A 138 -16.64 -5.17 -16.39
CA GLY A 138 -17.86 -5.74 -16.98
C GLY A 138 -19.16 -5.54 -16.18
N VAL A 139 -19.18 -4.65 -15.18
CA VAL A 139 -20.41 -4.31 -14.46
C VAL A 139 -21.46 -3.59 -15.34
N PRO A 140 -22.74 -3.67 -14.97
CA PRO A 140 -23.79 -2.91 -15.64
C PRO A 140 -23.63 -1.40 -15.42
N TYR A 141 -24.07 -0.59 -16.40
CA TYR A 141 -23.88 0.86 -16.45
C TYR A 141 -24.44 1.60 -15.21
N ASN A 142 -25.51 1.10 -14.60
CA ASN A 142 -26.11 1.69 -13.40
C ASN A 142 -25.24 1.56 -12.14
N GLN A 143 -24.26 0.68 -12.15
CA GLN A 143 -23.28 0.51 -11.08
C GLN A 143 -21.98 1.24 -11.39
N GLN A 144 -21.90 1.92 -12.54
CA GLN A 144 -20.70 2.62 -13.01
C GLN A 144 -20.51 4.00 -12.38
N PHE A 145 -19.27 4.26 -11.95
CA PHE A 145 -18.80 5.57 -11.52
C PHE A 145 -17.51 5.95 -12.26
N SER A 146 -16.99 7.17 -12.05
CA SER A 146 -15.76 7.60 -12.72
C SER A 146 -14.54 6.78 -12.26
N ASN A 147 -13.75 6.30 -13.22
CA ASN A 147 -12.46 5.60 -12.97
C ASN A 147 -12.51 4.38 -12.02
N CYS A 148 -13.64 3.68 -11.92
CA CYS A 148 -13.75 2.39 -11.22
C CYS A 148 -13.75 1.20 -12.20
N PHE A 149 -13.93 -0.03 -11.70
CA PHE A 149 -13.88 -1.30 -12.47
C PHE A 149 -12.50 -1.76 -12.88
N LYS A 150 -11.48 -1.38 -12.11
CA LYS A 150 -10.11 -1.77 -12.35
C LYS A 150 -9.72 -2.98 -11.49
N ALA A 151 -10.69 -3.68 -10.89
CA ALA A 151 -10.45 -4.75 -9.91
C ALA A 151 -9.49 -4.30 -8.79
N GLY A 152 -9.56 -3.03 -8.42
CA GLY A 152 -8.75 -2.42 -7.37
C GLY A 152 -7.32 -2.11 -7.79
N VAL A 153 -6.98 -2.23 -9.06
CA VAL A 153 -5.66 -1.85 -9.57
C VAL A 153 -5.56 -0.32 -9.66
N MET A 154 -4.48 0.24 -9.10
CA MET A 154 -4.15 1.66 -9.21
C MET A 154 -2.69 1.81 -9.61
N SER A 155 -2.44 2.47 -10.73
CA SER A 155 -1.07 2.74 -11.20
C SER A 155 -0.37 3.76 -10.30
N ALA A 156 0.96 3.76 -10.32
CA ALA A 156 1.76 4.85 -9.80
C ALA A 156 1.56 6.11 -10.65
N TRP A 157 1.57 7.28 -10.04
CA TRP A 157 1.46 8.56 -10.75
C TRP A 157 2.54 8.72 -11.82
N GLY A 158 3.77 8.30 -11.53
CA GLY A 158 4.90 8.40 -12.45
C GLY A 158 4.81 7.49 -13.66
N GLN A 159 4.02 6.40 -13.58
CA GLN A 159 3.83 5.46 -14.69
C GLN A 159 2.62 5.83 -15.53
N ASP A 160 1.47 6.01 -14.88
CA ASP A 160 0.21 6.36 -15.54
C ASP A 160 -0.65 7.23 -14.60
N PRO A 161 -0.61 8.56 -14.79
CA PRO A 161 -1.43 9.50 -14.02
C PRO A 161 -2.93 9.21 -14.13
N THR A 162 -3.42 8.71 -15.27
CA THR A 162 -4.85 8.43 -15.47
C THR A 162 -5.29 7.15 -14.76
N GLY A 163 -4.42 6.14 -14.75
CA GLY A 163 -4.57 4.89 -14.02
C GLY A 163 -4.42 5.03 -12.49
N SER A 164 -3.79 6.11 -12.02
CA SER A 164 -3.51 6.37 -10.59
C SER A 164 -4.70 6.81 -9.76
N VAL A 165 -5.85 7.08 -10.40
CA VAL A 165 -7.07 7.55 -9.75
C VAL A 165 -8.17 6.51 -9.88
N THR A 166 -8.90 6.31 -8.79
CA THR A 166 -10.14 5.54 -8.72
C THR A 166 -11.15 6.29 -7.87
N ALA A 167 -12.44 6.14 -8.16
CA ALA A 167 -13.49 6.78 -7.39
C ALA A 167 -14.74 5.91 -7.31
N PHE A 168 -15.49 6.10 -6.24
CA PHE A 168 -16.79 5.47 -6.03
C PHE A 168 -17.72 6.42 -5.29
N GLN A 169 -19.02 6.16 -5.36
CA GLN A 169 -20.03 6.91 -4.64
C GLN A 169 -20.63 6.07 -3.52
N VAL A 170 -20.87 6.68 -2.38
CA VAL A 170 -21.47 6.05 -1.20
C VAL A 170 -22.61 6.92 -0.67
N SER A 171 -23.74 6.29 -0.40
CA SER A 171 -24.87 6.89 0.30
C SER A 171 -24.83 6.44 1.76
N VAL A 172 -24.64 7.38 2.68
CA VAL A 172 -24.46 7.14 4.11
C VAL A 172 -25.71 7.59 4.87
N GLY A 173 -26.27 6.71 5.68
CA GLY A 173 -27.39 6.96 6.59
C GLY A 173 -26.95 7.18 8.02
N LEU A 174 -27.83 7.76 8.84
CA LEU A 174 -27.65 8.02 10.27
C LEU A 174 -26.41 8.88 10.63
N ALA A 175 -25.88 9.65 9.67
CA ALA A 175 -24.63 10.40 9.79
C ALA A 175 -24.82 11.89 10.16
N GLY A 176 -26.06 12.38 10.11
CA GLY A 176 -26.39 13.80 10.22
C GLY A 176 -26.46 14.48 8.85
N THR A 177 -27.24 15.56 8.77
CA THR A 177 -27.64 16.22 7.51
C THR A 177 -27.06 17.63 7.35
N SER A 178 -26.01 17.96 8.11
CA SER A 178 -25.36 19.28 8.05
C SER A 178 -23.88 19.23 8.40
N ASN A 179 -23.12 20.22 7.91
CA ASN A 179 -21.67 20.35 8.14
C ASN A 179 -21.27 20.33 9.62
N LYS A 180 -22.16 20.71 10.54
CA LYS A 180 -21.89 20.70 12.00
C LYS A 180 -22.18 19.35 12.65
N THR A 181 -23.13 18.59 12.11
CA THR A 181 -23.62 17.34 12.71
C THR A 181 -22.87 16.11 12.22
N VAL A 182 -22.40 16.15 10.98
CA VAL A 182 -21.56 15.09 10.38
C VAL A 182 -20.26 14.95 11.13
N LYS A 183 -19.87 13.70 11.37
CA LYS A 183 -18.56 13.34 11.93
C LYS A 183 -17.81 12.51 10.92
N PHE A 184 -16.52 12.80 10.77
CA PHE A 184 -15.66 12.04 9.86
C PHE A 184 -15.46 10.62 10.39
N PRO A 185 -15.34 9.63 9.49
CA PRO A 185 -14.90 8.31 9.88
C PRO A 185 -13.50 8.38 10.52
N LYS A 186 -13.21 7.38 11.35
CA LYS A 186 -11.95 7.23 12.05
C LYS A 186 -11.26 5.94 11.59
N ASN A 187 -9.97 5.81 11.89
CA ASN A 187 -9.21 4.58 11.68
C ASN A 187 -9.33 4.03 10.26
N PHE A 188 -8.95 4.84 9.28
CA PHE A 188 -8.83 4.37 7.90
C PHE A 188 -7.70 3.33 7.81
N ASN A 189 -7.98 2.24 7.10
CA ASN A 189 -7.02 1.19 6.81
C ASN A 189 -7.03 0.95 5.30
N LEU A 190 -5.89 1.15 4.66
CA LEU A 190 -5.72 0.88 3.24
C LEU A 190 -4.80 -0.32 3.09
N LEU A 191 -5.32 -1.38 2.46
CA LEU A 191 -4.52 -2.53 2.09
C LEU A 191 -4.28 -2.48 0.58
N GLY A 192 -3.04 -2.59 0.17
CA GLY A 192 -2.62 -2.86 -1.22
C GLY A 192 -1.70 -4.06 -1.15
N PRO A 193 -1.93 -5.10 -1.98
CA PRO A 193 -1.55 -6.50 -1.76
C PRO A 193 -0.73 -6.75 -0.47
N GLY A 194 -1.40 -6.76 0.69
CA GLY A 194 -0.76 -6.87 2.01
C GLY A 194 -0.94 -5.64 2.92
N LEU A 195 -0.21 -5.63 4.04
CA LEU A 195 -0.32 -4.65 5.13
C LEU A 195 0.64 -3.47 4.93
N GLY A 196 0.57 -2.79 3.77
CA GLY A 196 1.61 -1.81 3.40
C GLY A 196 1.39 -0.37 3.85
N TYR A 197 0.15 0.06 4.10
CA TYR A 197 -0.17 1.47 4.25
C TYR A 197 -0.72 1.81 5.63
N THR A 198 -0.31 2.96 6.14
CA THR A 198 -0.88 3.57 7.34
C THR A 198 -1.54 4.88 6.96
N CYS A 199 -2.79 5.05 7.35
CA CYS A 199 -3.54 6.27 7.11
C CYS A 199 -3.54 7.18 8.34
N GLY A 200 -3.36 8.48 8.09
CA GLY A 200 -3.52 9.51 9.10
C GLY A 200 -4.99 9.82 9.43
N PRO A 201 -5.24 10.77 10.35
CA PRO A 201 -6.59 11.24 10.62
C PRO A 201 -7.17 12.05 9.46
N ALA A 202 -8.50 12.03 9.31
CA ALA A 202 -9.20 12.86 8.34
C ALA A 202 -9.05 14.35 8.68
N LYS A 203 -8.71 15.16 7.68
CA LYS A 203 -8.54 16.62 7.79
C LYS A 203 -9.51 17.32 6.86
N VAL A 204 -10.26 18.28 7.40
CA VAL A 204 -11.15 19.13 6.60
C VAL A 204 -10.30 20.00 5.69
N VAL A 205 -10.69 20.07 4.42
CA VAL A 205 -10.05 20.91 3.41
C VAL A 205 -11.10 21.79 2.74
N PRO A 206 -10.70 22.84 2.00
CA PRO A 206 -11.65 23.63 1.22
C PRO A 206 -12.49 22.75 0.29
N SER A 207 -13.79 23.04 0.22
CA SER A 207 -14.72 22.26 -0.59
C SER A 207 -14.32 22.20 -2.06
N THR A 208 -14.21 20.99 -2.60
CA THR A 208 -13.85 20.73 -4.00
C THR A 208 -14.85 21.40 -4.95
N VAL A 209 -14.33 22.06 -5.99
CA VAL A 209 -15.14 22.59 -7.09
C VAL A 209 -14.98 21.68 -8.30
N TYR A 210 -16.11 21.19 -8.81
CA TYR A 210 -16.20 20.42 -10.04
C TYR A 210 -16.67 21.33 -11.16
N LEU A 211 -16.03 21.21 -12.31
CA LEU A 211 -16.50 21.81 -13.54
C LEU A 211 -17.33 20.76 -14.28
N THR A 212 -18.49 21.17 -14.80
CA THR A 212 -19.24 20.34 -15.73
C THR A 212 -18.40 20.04 -16.98
N PRO A 213 -18.66 18.93 -17.70
CA PRO A 213 -17.88 18.59 -18.90
C PRO A 213 -17.86 19.70 -19.97
N ASP A 214 -18.94 20.48 -20.07
CA ASP A 214 -19.07 21.65 -20.95
C ASP A 214 -18.37 22.91 -20.40
N ARG A 215 -17.80 22.85 -19.19
CA ARG A 215 -17.12 23.92 -18.44
C ARG A 215 -17.96 25.15 -18.12
N ARG A 216 -19.27 25.11 -18.34
CA ARG A 216 -20.16 26.27 -18.15
C ARG A 216 -20.68 26.41 -16.73
N ARG A 217 -20.77 25.30 -15.97
CA ARG A 217 -21.24 25.31 -14.58
C ARG A 217 -20.14 24.83 -13.64
N LYS A 218 -20.08 25.48 -12.49
CA LYS A 218 -19.28 25.06 -11.34
C LYS A 218 -20.24 24.46 -10.32
N THR A 219 -20.05 23.21 -9.96
CA THR A 219 -20.71 22.58 -8.81
C THR A 219 -19.68 22.43 -7.71
N GLN A 220 -20.08 22.57 -6.45
CA GLN A 220 -19.16 22.49 -5.32
C GLN A 220 -19.63 21.41 -4.36
N ALA A 221 -18.68 20.67 -3.78
CA ALA A 221 -18.95 19.80 -2.65
C ALA A 221 -19.42 20.62 -1.45
N LEU A 222 -20.41 20.12 -0.72
CA LEU A 222 -20.92 20.77 0.49
C LEU A 222 -19.88 20.76 1.61
N MET A 223 -19.03 19.73 1.61
CA MET A 223 -17.93 19.54 2.54
C MET A 223 -16.91 18.57 1.94
N THR A 224 -15.63 18.83 2.16
CA THR A 224 -14.55 17.93 1.73
C THR A 224 -13.59 17.66 2.88
N TRP A 225 -13.15 16.41 3.01
CA TRP A 225 -12.01 16.05 3.84
C TRP A 225 -11.08 15.08 3.14
N ASN A 226 -9.80 15.13 3.53
CA ASN A 226 -8.76 14.29 2.99
C ASN A 226 -8.15 13.42 4.09
N VAL A 227 -7.79 12.20 3.70
CA VAL A 227 -6.99 11.27 4.50
C VAL A 227 -5.76 10.93 3.67
N ALA A 228 -4.58 11.13 4.23
CA ALA A 228 -3.33 10.72 3.59
C ALA A 228 -2.88 9.38 4.15
N CYS A 229 -2.55 8.44 3.27
CA CYS A 229 -2.00 7.13 3.61
C CYS A 229 -0.59 7.02 3.05
N THR A 230 0.37 6.69 3.91
CA THR A 230 1.78 6.52 3.56
C THR A 230 2.15 5.06 3.59
N TYR A 231 3.06 4.67 2.71
CA TYR A 231 3.56 3.29 2.66
C TYR A 231 4.71 3.11 3.65
N SER A 232 4.61 2.09 4.49
CA SER A 232 5.66 1.70 5.44
C SER A 232 6.17 0.31 5.11
N GLN A 233 7.46 0.21 4.78
CA GLN A 233 8.11 -1.07 4.50
C GLN A 233 8.06 -2.03 5.70
N TYR A 234 8.14 -1.50 6.92
CA TYR A 234 8.08 -2.28 8.16
C TYR A 234 6.72 -2.91 8.42
N LEU A 235 5.64 -2.22 8.02
CA LEU A 235 4.29 -2.77 8.12
C LEU A 235 4.01 -3.74 6.99
N ALA A 236 4.47 -3.41 5.78
CA ALA A 236 4.30 -4.26 4.60
C ALA A 236 4.92 -5.64 4.79
N SER A 237 6.09 -5.70 5.46
CA SER A 237 6.75 -6.95 5.79
C SER A 237 7.64 -6.79 7.02
N ARG A 238 7.56 -7.75 7.94
CA ARG A 238 8.46 -7.84 9.11
C ARG A 238 9.93 -7.94 8.70
N ASN A 239 10.21 -8.48 7.51
CA ASN A 239 11.54 -8.57 6.92
C ASN A 239 11.58 -7.68 5.66
N PRO A 240 12.54 -6.76 5.51
CA PRO A 240 12.64 -5.94 4.31
C PRO A 240 12.80 -6.85 3.07
N SER A 241 11.91 -6.73 2.10
CA SER A 241 12.02 -7.49 0.85
C SER A 241 13.09 -6.88 -0.05
N CYS A 242 13.96 -7.72 -0.61
CA CYS A 242 14.94 -7.23 -1.59
C CYS A 242 14.29 -7.28 -2.97
N CYS A 243 14.20 -6.15 -3.68
CA CYS A 243 13.49 -6.10 -4.95
C CYS A 243 14.30 -6.72 -6.09
N VAL A 244 15.58 -6.35 -6.21
CA VAL A 244 16.44 -6.73 -7.33
C VAL A 244 17.87 -6.88 -6.85
N SER A 245 18.54 -7.95 -7.26
CA SER A 245 19.99 -8.08 -7.12
C SER A 245 20.65 -7.67 -8.44
N PHE A 246 21.57 -6.71 -8.39
CA PHE A 246 22.39 -6.34 -9.55
C PHE A 246 23.75 -7.02 -9.47
N SER A 247 24.18 -7.61 -10.59
CA SER A 247 25.51 -8.22 -10.72
C SER A 247 26.15 -7.88 -12.07
N TYR A 248 27.46 -7.63 -12.08
CA TYR A 248 28.23 -7.30 -13.29
C TYR A 248 29.25 -8.39 -13.63
N PHE A 249 29.66 -8.53 -14.89
CA PHE A 249 30.57 -9.60 -15.30
C PHE A 249 31.98 -9.46 -14.71
N TYR A 250 32.49 -8.23 -14.59
CA TYR A 250 33.83 -7.98 -14.02
C TYR A 250 33.79 -7.62 -12.52
N ASN A 251 32.64 -7.80 -11.86
CA ASN A 251 32.54 -7.55 -10.43
C ASN A 251 31.54 -8.53 -9.80
N GLU A 252 32.07 -9.46 -9.01
CA GLU A 252 31.30 -10.49 -8.29
C GLU A 252 30.53 -9.93 -7.09
N THR A 253 30.75 -8.68 -6.69
CA THR A 253 29.94 -8.08 -5.62
C THR A 253 28.51 -7.83 -6.10
N ILE A 254 27.65 -8.79 -5.75
CA ILE A 254 26.21 -8.66 -5.87
C ILE A 254 25.75 -7.65 -4.81
N THR A 255 24.87 -6.71 -5.19
CA THR A 255 24.27 -5.77 -4.24
C THR A 255 23.74 -6.51 -3.00
N PRO A 256 24.26 -6.21 -1.79
CA PRO A 256 23.99 -7.01 -0.61
C PRO A 256 22.53 -6.88 -0.19
N CYS A 257 21.82 -8.01 -0.13
CA CYS A 257 20.49 -8.08 0.44
C CYS A 257 20.56 -8.68 1.85
N PRO A 258 19.69 -8.24 2.78
CA PRO A 258 19.57 -8.86 4.08
C PRO A 258 19.27 -10.36 3.97
N ALA A 259 19.86 -11.18 4.83
CA ALA A 259 19.72 -12.64 4.81
C ALA A 259 18.26 -13.13 4.96
N CYS A 260 17.33 -12.28 5.39
CA CYS A 260 15.91 -12.63 5.55
C CYS A 260 15.01 -12.04 4.44
N ALA A 261 15.58 -11.43 3.41
CA ALA A 261 14.84 -10.62 2.43
C ALA A 261 14.00 -11.44 1.44
N CYS A 262 14.31 -12.72 1.27
CA CYS A 262 13.54 -13.66 0.44
C CYS A 262 12.25 -14.16 1.14
N GLY A 263 11.98 -13.73 2.39
CA GLY A 263 10.71 -14.00 3.07
C GLY A 263 10.46 -15.45 3.51
N CYS A 264 11.48 -16.32 3.52
CA CYS A 264 11.34 -17.70 4.00
C CYS A 264 11.21 -17.78 5.51
N GLN A 265 9.98 -17.63 6.00
CA GLN A 265 9.64 -18.01 7.37
C GLN A 265 9.15 -19.47 7.45
N ASN A 266 8.61 -20.04 6.36
CA ASN A 266 8.00 -21.38 6.33
C ASN A 266 8.35 -22.17 5.05
N LYS A 267 8.54 -23.50 5.17
CA LYS A 267 8.82 -24.43 4.06
C LYS A 267 7.79 -24.42 2.93
N ASN A 268 6.60 -23.85 3.14
CA ASN A 268 5.50 -23.87 2.16
C ASN A 268 5.55 -22.72 1.13
N ASN A 269 6.29 -21.64 1.40
CA ASN A 269 6.33 -20.44 0.55
C ASN A 269 7.64 -20.30 -0.25
N CYS A 270 8.59 -21.21 -0.02
CA CYS A 270 9.90 -21.19 -0.65
C CYS A 270 10.19 -22.53 -1.33
N VAL A 271 10.70 -22.47 -2.56
CA VAL A 271 11.07 -23.63 -3.36
C VAL A 271 12.58 -23.66 -3.48
N MET A 272 13.21 -24.80 -3.17
CA MET A 272 14.63 -25.00 -3.46
C MET A 272 14.84 -25.32 -4.95
N SER A 273 15.93 -24.82 -5.55
CA SER A 273 16.31 -24.98 -6.97
C SER A 273 16.10 -26.39 -7.50
N ASP A 274 16.46 -27.38 -6.68
CA ASP A 274 16.56 -28.78 -7.10
C ASP A 274 15.42 -29.65 -6.56
N SER A 275 14.35 -29.02 -6.06
CA SER A 275 13.20 -29.76 -5.54
C SER A 275 12.29 -30.26 -6.66
N LYS A 276 11.74 -31.48 -6.51
CA LYS A 276 10.66 -32.01 -7.38
C LYS A 276 9.44 -31.07 -7.47
N GLN A 277 9.31 -30.13 -6.53
CA GLN A 277 8.29 -29.10 -6.52
C GLN A 277 8.53 -28.02 -7.58
N ALA A 278 9.78 -27.61 -7.85
CA ALA A 278 10.12 -26.59 -8.87
C ALA A 278 9.69 -26.98 -10.30
N HIS A 279 9.62 -28.28 -10.58
CA HIS A 279 9.29 -28.83 -11.90
C HIS A 279 7.85 -29.33 -12.03
N ARG A 280 6.97 -29.02 -11.06
CA ARG A 280 5.58 -29.46 -11.07
C ARG A 280 4.78 -28.71 -12.15
N LYS A 281 4.05 -29.44 -13.02
CA LYS A 281 3.09 -28.86 -13.97
C LYS A 281 2.11 -27.95 -13.21
N GLY A 282 1.99 -26.69 -13.65
CA GLY A 282 1.12 -25.68 -13.02
C GLY A 282 1.75 -24.88 -11.88
N ILE A 283 3.07 -24.93 -11.64
CA ILE A 283 3.70 -24.09 -10.61
C ILE A 283 3.67 -22.59 -10.94
N ASN A 284 3.70 -22.26 -12.24
CA ASN A 284 3.70 -20.88 -12.74
C ASN A 284 2.31 -20.24 -12.80
N THR A 285 1.24 -20.99 -12.48
CA THR A 285 -0.10 -20.41 -12.49
C THR A 285 -0.29 -19.51 -11.26
N PRO A 286 -0.66 -18.23 -11.45
CA PRO A 286 -1.00 -17.34 -10.34
C PRO A 286 -2.14 -17.95 -9.50
N ARG A 287 -2.05 -17.85 -8.18
CA ARG A 287 -3.16 -18.19 -7.28
C ARG A 287 -4.08 -16.98 -7.12
N LYS A 288 -5.36 -17.21 -6.78
CA LYS A 288 -6.34 -16.14 -6.49
C LYS A 288 -5.84 -15.13 -5.44
N ASP A 289 -4.99 -15.58 -4.52
CA ASP A 289 -4.46 -14.76 -3.43
C ASP A 289 -3.17 -14.00 -3.80
N ASN A 290 -2.66 -14.17 -5.04
CA ASN A 290 -1.38 -13.62 -5.53
C ASN A 290 -0.15 -13.84 -4.61
N ALA A 291 -0.22 -14.82 -3.71
CA ALA A 291 0.88 -15.14 -2.81
C ALA A 291 2.13 -15.55 -3.62
N PRO A 292 3.28 -14.87 -3.43
CA PRO A 292 4.49 -15.14 -4.19
C PRO A 292 5.01 -16.54 -3.88
N LEU A 293 5.65 -17.16 -4.88
CA LEU A 293 6.36 -18.43 -4.70
C LEU A 293 7.79 -18.22 -5.15
N LEU A 294 8.68 -18.06 -4.17
CA LEU A 294 10.05 -17.62 -4.41
C LEU A 294 11.00 -18.81 -4.40
N GLN A 295 11.94 -18.81 -5.34
CA GLN A 295 13.17 -19.58 -5.25
C GLN A 295 14.23 -18.73 -4.55
N CYS A 296 14.61 -19.12 -3.34
CA CYS A 296 15.63 -18.38 -2.61
C CYS A 296 17.02 -18.83 -3.01
N THR A 297 17.75 -17.88 -3.56
CA THR A 297 19.13 -17.98 -4.02
C THR A 297 20.05 -17.29 -3.02
N HIS A 298 21.37 -17.44 -3.18
CA HIS A 298 22.35 -16.77 -2.31
C HIS A 298 22.21 -15.24 -2.26
N HIS A 299 21.68 -14.62 -3.32
CA HIS A 299 21.48 -13.17 -3.39
C HIS A 299 20.17 -12.70 -2.76
N MET A 300 19.31 -13.62 -2.29
CA MET A 300 18.09 -13.33 -1.53
C MET A 300 17.10 -12.36 -2.21
N CYS A 301 17.11 -12.27 -3.54
CA CYS A 301 16.14 -11.49 -4.34
C CYS A 301 15.23 -12.37 -5.19
N PRO A 302 13.99 -11.91 -5.45
CA PRO A 302 13.09 -12.50 -6.42
C PRO A 302 13.46 -12.20 -7.87
N ILE A 303 14.26 -11.16 -8.14
CA ILE A 303 14.71 -10.80 -9.50
C ILE A 303 16.21 -10.57 -9.48
N ARG A 304 16.92 -11.13 -10.46
CA ARG A 304 18.33 -10.83 -10.73
C ARG A 304 18.49 -10.15 -12.08
N VAL A 305 19.11 -8.98 -12.07
CA VAL A 305 19.52 -8.27 -13.28
C VAL A 305 21.03 -8.41 -13.40
N HIS A 306 21.45 -9.22 -14.35
CA HIS A 306 22.85 -9.38 -14.70
C HIS A 306 23.14 -8.62 -15.99
N TRP A 307 24.12 -7.72 -15.96
CA TRP A 307 24.46 -6.93 -17.13
C TRP A 307 25.96 -6.96 -17.41
N HIS A 308 26.33 -6.76 -18.66
CA HIS A 308 27.72 -6.56 -19.07
C HIS A 308 27.82 -5.62 -20.25
N VAL A 309 28.84 -4.75 -20.22
CA VAL A 309 29.21 -3.92 -21.36
C VAL A 309 29.97 -4.81 -22.34
N LYS A 310 29.42 -4.99 -23.54
CA LYS A 310 30.07 -5.75 -24.61
C LYS A 310 31.09 -4.91 -25.36
N LEU A 311 30.74 -3.66 -25.65
CA LEU A 311 31.57 -2.72 -26.40
C LEU A 311 31.33 -1.31 -25.87
N ASN A 312 32.40 -0.54 -25.72
CA ASN A 312 32.38 0.85 -25.27
C ASN A 312 33.10 1.71 -26.32
N TYR A 313 32.33 2.31 -27.23
CA TYR A 313 32.83 3.27 -28.22
C TYR A 313 32.66 4.69 -27.68
N LYS A 314 33.42 5.65 -28.23
CA LYS A 314 33.32 7.07 -27.84
C LYS A 314 31.90 7.64 -27.97
N ASP A 315 31.13 7.16 -28.95
CA ASP A 315 29.80 7.70 -29.27
C ASP A 315 28.65 6.83 -28.73
N TYR A 316 28.90 5.55 -28.40
CA TYR A 316 27.87 4.65 -27.87
C TYR A 316 28.44 3.44 -27.11
N CYS A 317 27.66 2.92 -26.17
CA CYS A 317 27.93 1.67 -25.47
C CYS A 317 26.92 0.59 -25.87
N ARG A 318 27.40 -0.65 -26.07
CA ARG A 318 26.53 -1.83 -26.22
C ARG A 318 26.54 -2.63 -24.93
N VAL A 319 25.37 -2.76 -24.30
CA VAL A 319 25.17 -3.53 -23.07
C VAL A 319 24.31 -4.76 -23.37
N LYS A 320 24.64 -5.91 -22.78
CA LYS A 320 23.76 -7.08 -22.74
C LYS A 320 23.26 -7.26 -21.31
N ILE A 321 21.94 -7.27 -21.19
CA ILE A 321 21.22 -7.42 -19.92
C ILE A 321 20.49 -8.77 -19.95
N ALA A 322 20.61 -9.53 -18.86
CA ALA A 322 19.90 -10.77 -18.61
C ALA A 322 19.09 -10.59 -17.32
N ILE A 323 17.78 -10.72 -17.43
CA ILE A 323 16.85 -10.59 -16.30
C ILE A 323 16.33 -11.99 -15.98
N THR A 324 16.54 -12.44 -14.75
CA THR A 324 16.06 -13.73 -14.25
C THR A 324 15.01 -13.50 -13.18
N ASN A 325 13.83 -14.07 -13.36
CA ASN A 325 12.73 -14.03 -12.39
C ASN A 325 12.71 -15.34 -11.58
N PHE A 326 12.93 -15.23 -10.27
CA PHE A 326 12.87 -16.32 -9.30
C PHE A 326 11.50 -16.41 -8.59
N ASN A 327 10.55 -15.57 -8.95
CA ASN A 327 9.16 -15.65 -8.49
C ASN A 327 8.29 -16.39 -9.51
N TYR A 328 8.06 -17.68 -9.27
CA TYR A 328 7.34 -18.53 -10.21
C TYR A 328 5.88 -18.12 -10.42
N ARG A 329 5.24 -17.50 -9.42
CA ARG A 329 3.80 -17.16 -9.47
C ARG A 329 3.51 -15.72 -9.88
N MET A 330 4.54 -14.91 -10.11
CA MET A 330 4.39 -13.53 -10.53
C MET A 330 5.01 -13.33 -11.89
N ASN A 331 4.21 -12.79 -12.81
CA ASN A 331 4.67 -12.40 -14.12
C ASN A 331 4.90 -10.89 -14.13
N TYR A 332 6.15 -10.47 -14.35
CA TYR A 332 6.50 -9.07 -14.54
C TYR A 332 6.41 -8.79 -16.04
N THR A 333 5.21 -8.54 -16.54
CA THR A 333 5.01 -8.12 -17.94
C THR A 333 5.43 -6.67 -18.11
N GLN A 334 5.95 -6.34 -19.30
CA GLN A 334 6.45 -5.02 -19.68
C GLN A 334 5.37 -3.93 -19.68
#